data_AF-A0A960U9B0-F1
#
_entry.id   AF-A0A960U9B0-F1
#
_cell.length_a   1.000
_cell.length_b   1.000
_cell.length_c   1.000
_cell.angle_alpha   90.00
_cell.angle_beta   90.00
_cell.angle_gamma   90.00
#
_symmetry.space_group_name_H-M   'P 1'
#
loop_
_entity.id
_entity.type
_entity.pdbx_description
1 polymer ?
#
loop_
_entity_poly.entity_id
_entity_poly.type
_entity_poly.pdbx_seq_one_letter_code
_entity_poly.pdbx_strand_id
1 'polypeptide(L)'
;MAYGTYDFHKGFHEYYSVGSNFSILLTLSEGRIKHQKLEVDTVRKELIYCMRLFSTFGGIGQRSRNALGSFKINRIDAKEVDYVGISALRKGEEGKYSHFSANARLFKTRKLYDKWEEAFKEIAEVYRKARLQTEGTKWKFQKRVYIASPLQQAKPYERVLDRHAKPFFMNIRKEGNQFAGYMLFLPSYFVDKSVELSNKNLFVMNARGKNIKDMPDHQRANHNFHLVCNEFIEKALNKKEKEFLEEV
;
A
#
# COMPACT_ATOMS: atom_id res chain seq x y z
N MET A 1 -9.00 -12.70 5.90
CA MET A 1 -8.26 -11.56 6.49
C MET A 1 -9.10 -11.05 7.64
N ALA A 2 -8.59 -11.14 8.86
CA ALA A 2 -9.26 -10.62 10.04
C ALA A 2 -8.97 -9.12 10.09
N TYR A 3 -9.98 -8.31 9.81
CA TYR A 3 -9.89 -6.84 9.86
C TYR A 3 -10.09 -6.34 11.30
N GLY A 4 -9.55 -7.05 12.30
CA GLY A 4 -9.90 -6.86 13.71
C GLY A 4 -11.32 -7.30 14.08
N THR A 5 -12.06 -7.95 13.17
CA THR A 5 -13.50 -8.26 13.32
C THR A 5 -13.80 -9.70 13.72
N TYR A 6 -12.82 -10.50 14.14
CA TYR A 6 -13.02 -11.90 14.48
C TYR A 6 -12.22 -12.23 15.74
N ASP A 7 -12.87 -12.88 16.71
CA ASP A 7 -12.20 -13.55 17.82
C ASP A 7 -11.42 -14.75 17.29
N PHE A 8 -10.14 -14.56 17.05
CA PHE A 8 -9.23 -15.59 16.56
C PHE A 8 -8.71 -16.42 17.75
N HIS A 9 -9.51 -17.38 18.22
CA HIS A 9 -9.11 -18.30 19.31
C HIS A 9 -8.42 -19.60 18.85
N LYS A 10 -8.13 -19.78 17.55
CA LYS A 10 -7.44 -20.99 17.05
C LYS A 10 -6.19 -20.65 16.23
N GLY A 11 -5.02 -20.97 16.79
CA GLY A 11 -3.78 -21.16 16.04
C GLY A 11 -2.81 -19.98 15.94
N PHE A 12 -2.68 -19.14 16.98
CA PHE A 12 -1.58 -18.17 16.98
C PHE A 12 -0.24 -18.85 17.26
N HIS A 13 0.70 -18.61 16.34
CA HIS A 13 2.13 -18.59 16.63
C HIS A 13 2.43 -17.37 17.51
N GLU A 14 3.49 -17.43 18.32
CA GLU A 14 3.97 -16.31 19.16
C GLU A 14 4.02 -14.99 18.38
N TYR A 15 3.71 -13.87 19.04
CA TYR A 15 3.71 -12.54 18.43
C TYR A 15 4.31 -11.49 19.37
N TYR A 16 4.87 -10.43 18.81
CA TYR A 16 5.36 -9.28 19.56
C TYR A 16 4.18 -8.35 19.92
N SER A 17 4.02 -8.06 21.21
CA SER A 17 2.98 -7.14 21.69
C SER A 17 3.30 -5.68 21.32
N VAL A 18 2.26 -4.84 21.22
CA VAL A 18 2.43 -3.40 21.03
C VAL A 18 3.27 -2.82 22.16
N GLY A 19 4.25 -1.99 21.81
CA GLY A 19 5.23 -1.45 22.77
C GLY A 19 6.53 -2.25 22.86
N SER A 20 6.60 -3.44 22.24
CA SER A 20 7.87 -4.16 22.06
C SER A 20 8.89 -3.29 21.31
N ASN A 21 10.14 -3.33 21.77
CA ASN A 21 11.24 -2.58 21.17
C ASN A 21 12.28 -3.56 20.63
N PHE A 22 12.95 -3.17 19.55
CA PHE A 22 14.08 -3.88 18.97
C PHE A 22 15.10 -2.87 18.44
N SER A 23 16.33 -3.31 18.25
CA SER A 23 17.41 -2.50 17.68
C SER A 23 17.86 -3.11 16.36
N ILE A 24 18.09 -2.27 15.36
CA ILE A 24 18.73 -2.66 14.10
C ILE A 24 20.12 -2.03 14.08
N LEU A 25 21.14 -2.87 13.96
CA LEU A 25 22.52 -2.45 13.73
C LEU A 25 22.85 -2.66 12.24
N LEU A 26 23.18 -1.57 11.55
CA LEU A 26 23.66 -1.61 10.17
C LEU A 26 25.14 -1.23 10.14
N THR A 27 25.98 -2.16 9.71
CA THR A 27 27.41 -1.92 9.52
C THR A 27 27.67 -1.69 8.04
N LEU A 28 28.22 -0.52 7.70
CA LEU A 28 28.62 -0.19 6.34
C LEU A 28 30.14 -0.31 6.24
N SER A 29 30.60 -1.13 5.31
CA SER A 29 31.99 -1.16 4.88
C SER A 29 32.14 -0.32 3.62
N GLU A 30 33.29 0.33 3.45
CA GLU A 30 33.64 0.91 2.17
C GLU A 30 33.63 -0.18 1.09
N GLY A 31 32.87 0.05 0.02
CA GLY A 31 32.70 -0.90 -1.07
C GLY A 31 32.63 -0.17 -2.41
N ARG A 32 33.06 -0.83 -3.48
CA ARG A 32 32.89 -0.34 -4.85
C ARG A 32 31.69 -1.04 -5.48
N ILE A 33 30.64 -0.30 -5.85
CA ILE A 33 29.62 -0.81 -6.78
C ILE A 33 30.06 -0.37 -8.18
N LYS A 34 30.42 -1.34 -9.03
CA LYS A 34 30.60 -1.20 -10.50
C LYS A 34 31.01 0.21 -10.95
N HIS A 35 32.21 0.66 -10.54
CA HIS A 35 32.86 1.91 -10.98
C HIS A 35 32.41 3.24 -10.34
N GLN A 36 31.56 3.23 -9.31
CA GLN A 36 31.32 4.43 -8.49
C GLN A 36 31.84 4.23 -7.06
N LYS A 37 32.67 5.17 -6.59
CA LYS A 37 33.00 5.29 -5.18
C LYS A 37 31.77 5.87 -4.49
N LEU A 38 31.00 5.04 -3.81
CA LEU A 38 29.91 5.50 -2.95
C LEU A 38 30.52 5.93 -1.62
N GLU A 39 30.44 7.22 -1.34
CA GLU A 39 30.78 7.78 -0.04
C GLU A 39 29.86 7.12 1.02
N VAL A 40 30.45 6.50 2.04
CA VAL A 40 29.71 5.78 3.10
C VAL A 40 28.66 6.67 3.75
N ASP A 41 28.95 7.95 3.91
CA ASP A 41 28.03 8.93 4.47
C ASP A 41 26.79 9.16 3.60
N THR A 42 26.91 9.07 2.27
CA THR A 42 25.76 9.17 1.36
C THR A 42 24.84 7.96 1.51
N VAL A 43 25.42 6.75 1.49
CA VAL A 43 24.65 5.50 1.69
C VAL A 43 23.99 5.48 3.07
N ARG A 44 24.70 5.93 4.11
CA ARG A 44 24.16 6.05 5.46
C ARG A 44 22.95 6.97 5.50
N LYS A 45 23.03 8.16 4.88
CA LYS A 45 21.90 9.10 4.80
C LYS A 45 20.70 8.51 4.08
N GLU A 46 20.92 7.83 2.96
CA GLU A 46 19.86 7.16 2.21
C GLU A 46 19.20 6.03 3.01
N LEU A 47 19.98 5.22 3.74
CA LEU A 47 19.44 4.18 4.59
C LEU A 47 18.59 4.75 5.73
N ILE A 48 19.07 5.81 6.39
CA ILE A 48 18.30 6.52 7.41
C ILE A 48 16.99 7.04 6.84
N TYR A 49 17.06 7.65 5.66
CA TYR A 49 15.90 8.19 4.96
C TYR A 49 14.88 7.09 4.63
N CYS A 50 15.34 5.98 4.02
CA CYS A 50 14.53 4.81 3.72
C CYS A 50 13.90 4.20 4.97
N MET A 51 14.64 4.11 6.08
CA MET A 51 14.12 3.60 7.35
C MET A 51 13.02 4.48 7.93
N ARG A 52 13.16 5.81 7.81
CA ARG A 52 12.11 6.77 8.21
C ARG A 52 10.88 6.67 7.33
N LEU A 53 11.04 6.54 6.01
CA LEU A 53 9.92 6.28 5.11
C LEU A 53 9.25 4.94 5.44
N PHE A 54 10.04 3.90 5.76
CA PHE A 54 9.52 2.58 6.10
C PHE A 54 8.78 2.56 7.44
N SER A 55 9.25 3.29 8.47
CA SER A 55 8.50 3.44 9.72
C SER A 55 7.21 4.26 9.53
N THR A 56 7.26 5.24 8.63
CA THR A 56 6.13 6.12 8.35
C THR A 56 5.05 5.38 7.55
N PHE A 57 5.39 4.74 6.44
CA PHE A 57 4.44 4.21 5.47
C PHE A 57 4.36 2.68 5.42
N GLY A 58 5.34 1.99 5.99
CA GLY A 58 5.47 0.54 5.93
C GLY A 58 5.10 -0.15 7.23
N GLY A 59 5.73 -1.29 7.48
CA GLY A 59 5.50 -2.13 8.64
C GLY A 59 6.24 -3.46 8.49
N ILE A 60 6.51 -4.12 9.60
CA ILE A 60 7.31 -5.35 9.65
C ILE A 60 6.40 -6.55 9.93
N GLY A 61 6.74 -7.70 9.35
CA GLY A 61 6.09 -8.98 9.65
C GLY A 61 4.88 -9.30 8.77
N GLN A 62 4.20 -10.39 9.14
CA GLN A 62 3.11 -10.93 8.33
C GLN A 62 1.94 -9.95 8.30
N ARG A 63 1.40 -9.70 7.09
CA ARG A 63 0.25 -8.79 6.87
C ARG A 63 0.55 -7.32 7.22
N SER A 64 1.81 -6.89 7.20
CA SER A 64 2.16 -5.50 7.54
C SER A 64 1.45 -4.43 6.73
N ARG A 65 1.16 -4.73 5.45
CA ARG A 65 0.36 -3.85 4.59
C ARG A 65 -1.08 -3.65 5.06
N ASN A 66 -1.56 -4.42 6.03
CA ASN A 66 -2.88 -4.30 6.64
C ASN A 66 -2.79 -3.72 8.06
N ALA A 67 -1.93 -2.70 8.27
CA ALA A 67 -1.76 -1.95 9.52
C ALA A 67 -1.13 -2.71 10.70
N LEU A 68 -0.90 -4.02 10.60
CA LEU A 68 -0.13 -4.78 11.59
C LEU A 68 1.38 -4.48 11.49
N GLY A 69 2.10 -4.60 12.59
CA GLY A 69 3.55 -4.39 12.60
C GLY A 69 3.99 -2.97 12.23
N SER A 70 3.07 -2.00 12.36
CA SER A 70 3.42 -0.57 12.32
C SER A 70 4.39 -0.28 13.46
N PHE A 71 5.46 0.48 13.19
CA PHE A 71 6.50 0.76 14.17
C PHE A 71 6.94 2.21 14.06
N LYS A 72 7.50 2.74 15.15
CA LYS A 72 8.12 4.07 15.18
C LYS A 72 9.60 3.93 15.52
N ILE A 73 10.40 4.81 14.95
CA ILE A 73 11.82 4.91 15.31
C ILE A 73 11.92 5.79 16.55
N ASN A 74 12.31 5.20 17.69
CA ASN A 74 12.47 5.94 18.95
C ASN A 74 13.81 6.67 19.03
N ARG A 75 14.86 6.09 18.44
CA ARG A 75 16.22 6.63 18.46
C ARG A 75 16.92 6.26 17.16
N ILE A 76 17.71 7.19 16.64
CA ILE A 76 18.63 6.95 15.53
C ILE A 76 19.95 7.65 15.83
N ASP A 77 21.06 6.93 15.72
CA ASP A 77 22.39 7.49 15.97
C ASP A 77 22.90 8.22 14.71
N ALA A 78 22.15 9.21 14.27
CA ALA A 78 22.52 10.08 13.16
C ALA A 78 21.87 11.46 13.34
N LYS A 79 22.67 12.51 13.11
CA LYS A 79 22.19 13.89 13.07
C LYS A 79 21.19 14.02 11.91
N GLU A 80 20.13 14.75 12.20
CA GLU A 80 18.80 14.66 11.58
C GLU A 80 18.80 14.65 10.04
N VAL A 81 18.06 13.70 9.47
CA VAL A 81 17.44 13.89 8.16
C VAL A 81 16.07 14.47 8.44
N ASP A 82 15.60 15.48 7.72
CA ASP A 82 14.27 16.03 7.99
C ASP A 82 13.16 15.01 7.71
N TYR A 83 12.04 15.16 8.42
CA TYR A 83 10.82 14.44 8.06
C TYR A 83 10.38 14.88 6.66
N VAL A 84 10.17 13.92 5.76
CA VAL A 84 9.69 14.21 4.42
C VAL A 84 8.22 13.84 4.33
N GLY A 85 7.38 14.88 4.27
CA GLY A 85 5.95 14.74 4.03
C GLY A 85 5.66 14.12 2.66
N ILE A 86 4.47 13.55 2.51
CA ILE A 86 4.07 12.89 1.27
C ILE A 86 4.13 13.82 0.04
N SER A 87 3.83 15.11 0.22
CA SER A 87 3.86 16.11 -0.85
C SER A 87 5.23 16.22 -1.53
N ALA A 88 6.32 16.11 -0.77
CA ALA A 88 7.67 16.13 -1.31
C ALA A 88 8.04 14.84 -2.08
N LEU A 89 7.38 13.72 -1.77
CA LEU A 89 7.56 12.42 -2.42
C LEU A 89 6.75 12.26 -3.70
N ARG A 90 5.64 13.00 -3.85
CA ARG A 90 4.71 12.90 -4.99
C ARG A 90 5.26 13.58 -6.26
N LYS A 91 6.33 13.04 -6.81
CA LYS A 91 7.00 13.59 -8.01
C LYS A 91 7.25 12.49 -9.03
N GLY A 92 7.31 12.87 -10.31
CA GLY A 92 7.61 11.96 -11.40
C GLY A 92 6.41 11.13 -11.87
N GLU A 93 6.66 10.36 -12.92
CA GLU A 93 5.69 9.46 -13.55
C GLU A 93 5.63 8.12 -12.83
N GLU A 94 4.58 7.36 -13.10
CA GLU A 94 4.49 5.98 -12.65
C GLU A 94 5.45 5.06 -13.42
N GLY A 95 5.68 3.87 -12.87
CA GLY A 95 6.70 2.95 -13.34
C GLY A 95 6.32 1.52 -12.98
N LYS A 96 7.23 0.59 -13.27
CA LYS A 96 6.99 -0.85 -13.19
C LYS A 96 6.65 -1.37 -11.78
N TYR A 97 7.15 -0.70 -10.74
CA TYR A 97 6.99 -1.12 -9.34
C TYR A 97 6.27 -0.04 -8.54
N SER A 98 5.67 -0.41 -7.41
CA SER A 98 5.08 0.58 -6.50
C SER A 98 6.18 1.53 -6.00
N HIS A 99 6.02 2.82 -6.28
CA HIS A 99 6.91 3.87 -5.83
C HIS A 99 6.10 5.16 -5.67
N PHE A 100 6.70 6.16 -5.02
CA PHE A 100 6.09 7.48 -4.94
C PHE A 100 6.14 8.15 -6.31
N SER A 101 4.97 8.50 -6.84
CA SER A 101 4.79 9.26 -8.08
C SER A 101 3.81 10.41 -7.84
N ALA A 102 3.58 11.27 -8.84
CA ALA A 102 2.59 12.34 -8.75
C ALA A 102 1.17 11.84 -8.36
N ASN A 103 0.86 10.58 -8.70
CA ASN A 103 -0.43 9.93 -8.45
C ASN A 103 -0.49 9.17 -7.10
N ALA A 104 0.60 9.12 -6.33
CA ALA A 104 0.55 8.57 -4.97
C ALA A 104 -0.39 9.40 -4.10
N ARG A 105 -1.13 8.73 -3.20
CA ARG A 105 -2.11 9.38 -2.31
C ARG A 105 -1.97 8.85 -0.91
N LEU A 106 -2.09 9.74 0.08
CA LEU A 106 -2.10 9.36 1.48
C LEU A 106 -3.43 9.79 2.08
N PHE A 107 -4.09 8.85 2.74
CA PHE A 107 -5.34 9.09 3.43
C PHE A 107 -5.14 8.87 4.92
N LYS A 108 -5.84 9.66 5.73
CA LYS A 108 -5.81 9.59 7.19
C LYS A 108 -7.23 9.52 7.75
N THR A 109 -7.42 8.79 8.85
CA THR A 109 -8.64 8.85 9.66
C THR A 109 -8.89 10.28 10.12
N ARG A 110 -10.16 10.72 10.11
CA ARG A 110 -10.46 12.13 10.46
C ARG A 110 -10.21 12.47 11.92
N LYS A 111 -10.40 11.48 12.79
CA LYS A 111 -10.23 11.62 14.23
C LYS A 111 -8.94 10.95 14.66
N LEU A 112 -8.43 11.44 15.78
CA LEU A 112 -7.43 10.76 16.57
C LEU A 112 -8.13 9.91 17.63
N TYR A 113 -7.51 8.80 17.99
CA TYR A 113 -8.04 7.82 18.92
C TYR A 113 -7.10 7.65 20.11
N ASP A 114 -7.64 7.45 21.31
CA ASP A 114 -6.81 7.23 22.49
C ASP A 114 -6.17 5.83 22.48
N LYS A 115 -6.80 4.88 21.76
CA LYS A 115 -6.37 3.50 21.61
C LYS A 115 -6.06 3.18 20.15
N TRP A 116 -4.97 2.48 19.91
CA TRP A 116 -4.56 2.11 18.55
C TRP A 116 -5.55 1.14 17.89
N GLU A 117 -6.23 0.32 18.70
CA GLU A 117 -7.24 -0.64 18.26
C GLU A 117 -8.43 0.04 17.59
N GLU A 118 -8.81 1.23 18.07
CA GLU A 118 -9.93 2.01 17.52
C GLU A 118 -9.56 2.59 16.16
N ALA A 119 -8.36 3.18 16.04
CA ALA A 119 -7.81 3.64 14.77
C ALA A 119 -7.67 2.48 13.76
N PHE A 120 -7.23 1.31 14.24
CA PHE A 120 -7.13 0.09 13.44
C PHE A 120 -8.48 -0.42 12.96
N LYS A 121 -9.48 -0.44 13.85
CA LYS A 121 -10.84 -0.85 13.50
C LYS A 121 -11.42 0.06 12.42
N GLU A 122 -11.31 1.38 12.56
CA GLU A 122 -11.85 2.32 11.58
C GLU A 122 -11.21 2.11 10.20
N ILE A 123 -9.87 2.14 10.09
CA ILE A 123 -9.22 1.97 8.78
C ILE A 123 -9.54 0.60 8.15
N ALA A 124 -9.68 -0.44 8.96
CA ALA A 124 -10.00 -1.78 8.49
C ALA A 124 -11.47 -1.87 8.01
N GLU A 125 -12.41 -1.21 8.68
CA GLU A 125 -13.80 -1.09 8.26
C GLU A 125 -13.93 -0.32 6.95
N VAL A 126 -13.26 0.84 6.83
CA VAL A 126 -13.26 1.65 5.60
C VAL A 126 -12.67 0.86 4.43
N TYR A 127 -11.50 0.24 4.60
CA TYR A 127 -10.90 -0.59 3.56
C TYR A 127 -11.83 -1.74 3.16
N ARG A 128 -12.44 -2.43 4.14
CA ARG A 128 -13.35 -3.55 3.88
C ARG A 128 -14.57 -3.09 3.10
N LYS A 129 -15.20 -1.98 3.50
CA LYS A 129 -16.38 -1.40 2.87
C LYS A 129 -16.08 -0.97 1.44
N ALA A 130 -15.03 -0.18 1.23
CA ALA A 130 -14.59 0.26 -0.09
C ALA A 130 -14.27 -0.92 -1.01
N ARG A 131 -13.58 -1.94 -0.49
CA ARG A 131 -13.28 -3.18 -1.23
C ARG A 131 -14.56 -3.91 -1.63
N LEU A 132 -15.49 -4.14 -0.70
CA LEU A 132 -16.74 -4.85 -0.99
C LEU A 132 -17.58 -4.11 -2.02
N GLN A 133 -17.68 -2.78 -1.90
CA GLN A 133 -18.39 -1.96 -2.87
C GLN A 133 -17.69 -1.97 -4.24
N THR A 134 -16.36 -2.01 -4.30
CA THR A 134 -15.58 -2.04 -5.54
C THR A 134 -15.68 -3.40 -6.23
N GLU A 135 -15.50 -4.50 -5.48
CA GLU A 135 -15.63 -5.87 -5.99
C GLU A 135 -17.06 -6.17 -6.47
N GLY A 136 -18.08 -5.56 -5.83
CA GLY A 136 -19.49 -5.77 -6.17
C GLY A 136 -20.08 -7.00 -5.46
N THR A 137 -20.97 -7.73 -6.13
CA THR A 137 -21.62 -8.90 -5.53
C THR A 137 -20.63 -10.05 -5.30
N LYS A 138 -20.91 -10.89 -4.29
CA LYS A 138 -20.06 -11.97 -3.74
C LYS A 138 -19.53 -13.00 -4.77
N TRP A 139 -20.01 -12.96 -6.02
CA TRP A 139 -19.72 -13.94 -7.06
C TRP A 139 -18.87 -13.39 -8.22
N LYS A 140 -18.58 -12.08 -8.24
CA LYS A 140 -17.80 -11.44 -9.32
C LYS A 140 -16.47 -10.90 -8.78
N PHE A 141 -15.45 -11.75 -8.67
CA PHE A 141 -14.13 -11.37 -8.15
C PHE A 141 -13.21 -10.67 -9.17
N GLN A 142 -13.76 -10.16 -10.27
CA GLN A 142 -12.99 -9.67 -11.42
C GLN A 142 -12.16 -8.44 -11.07
N LYS A 143 -12.71 -7.49 -10.31
CA LYS A 143 -12.01 -6.28 -9.88
C LYS A 143 -11.01 -6.51 -8.74
N ARG A 144 -11.15 -7.63 -8.03
CA ARG A 144 -10.32 -7.97 -6.87
C ARG A 144 -8.85 -8.01 -7.23
N VAL A 145 -8.51 -8.54 -8.42
CA VAL A 145 -7.12 -8.69 -8.90
C VAL A 145 -6.33 -7.39 -8.88
N TYR A 146 -7.01 -6.24 -9.03
CA TYR A 146 -6.37 -4.93 -9.06
C TYR A 146 -6.11 -4.33 -7.67
N ILE A 147 -6.91 -4.69 -6.65
CA ILE A 147 -6.90 -4.01 -5.34
C ILE A 147 -6.55 -4.93 -4.17
N ALA A 148 -6.60 -6.25 -4.37
CA ALA A 148 -6.35 -7.26 -3.34
C ALA A 148 -5.80 -8.56 -3.94
N SER A 149 -5.24 -9.41 -3.09
CA SER A 149 -4.76 -10.72 -3.54
C SER A 149 -5.91 -11.58 -4.10
N PRO A 150 -5.72 -12.21 -5.28
CA PRO A 150 -6.67 -13.17 -5.83
C PRO A 150 -7.00 -14.28 -4.83
N LEU A 151 -8.23 -14.78 -4.84
CA LEU A 151 -8.59 -15.94 -4.04
C LEU A 151 -7.87 -17.17 -4.60
N GLN A 152 -7.32 -18.03 -3.72
CA GLN A 152 -6.62 -19.25 -4.15
C GLN A 152 -7.52 -20.19 -4.95
N GLN A 153 -8.85 -20.12 -4.73
CA GLN A 153 -9.88 -20.89 -5.42
C GLN A 153 -10.27 -20.33 -6.80
N ALA A 154 -9.76 -19.16 -7.19
CA ALA A 154 -9.93 -18.66 -8.56
C ALA A 154 -9.24 -19.63 -9.53
N LYS A 155 -9.97 -20.06 -10.56
CA LYS A 155 -9.45 -21.01 -11.54
C LYS A 155 -8.21 -20.41 -12.22
N PRO A 156 -7.24 -21.22 -12.68
CA PRO A 156 -5.97 -20.73 -13.23
C PRO A 156 -6.14 -19.66 -14.33
N TYR A 157 -7.20 -19.77 -15.13
CA TYR A 157 -7.54 -18.83 -16.20
C TYR A 157 -8.09 -17.47 -15.71
N GLU A 158 -8.22 -17.23 -14.40
CA GLU A 158 -8.61 -15.92 -13.85
C GLU A 158 -7.41 -15.14 -13.31
N ARG A 159 -6.21 -15.74 -13.34
CA ARG A 159 -4.95 -15.11 -12.94
C ARG A 159 -4.32 -14.48 -14.16
N VAL A 160 -4.65 -13.22 -14.39
CA VAL A 160 -4.07 -12.41 -15.48
C VAL A 160 -2.57 -12.20 -15.26
N LEU A 161 -2.10 -12.22 -14.00
CA LEU A 161 -0.71 -11.97 -13.64
C LEU A 161 -0.25 -12.88 -12.50
N ASP A 162 1.06 -13.07 -12.43
CA ASP A 162 1.75 -13.51 -11.23
C ASP A 162 1.48 -12.54 -10.07
N ARG A 163 1.55 -13.03 -8.84
CA ARG A 163 1.06 -12.33 -7.65
C ARG A 163 1.64 -10.91 -7.51
N HIS A 164 0.90 -9.89 -7.92
CA HIS A 164 1.26 -8.49 -7.66
C HIS A 164 1.00 -8.12 -6.20
N ALA A 165 1.81 -7.19 -5.71
CA ALA A 165 1.54 -6.55 -4.44
C ALA A 165 0.26 -5.69 -4.56
N LYS A 166 -0.59 -5.70 -3.52
CA LYS A 166 -1.68 -4.72 -3.44
C LYS A 166 -1.09 -3.30 -3.37
N PRO A 167 -1.71 -2.31 -4.04
CA PRO A 167 -1.17 -0.95 -4.09
C PRO A 167 -1.50 -0.12 -2.84
N PHE A 168 -2.33 -0.64 -1.93
CA PHE A 168 -2.77 0.02 -0.70
C PHE A 168 -2.04 -0.53 0.54
N PHE A 169 -1.36 0.36 1.25
CA PHE A 169 -0.59 0.11 2.46
C PHE A 169 -1.28 0.80 3.63
N MET A 170 -1.81 0.03 4.57
CA MET A 170 -2.41 0.57 5.79
C MET A 170 -1.38 0.58 6.92
N ASN A 171 -1.40 1.60 7.76
CA ASN A 171 -0.48 1.80 8.88
C ASN A 171 -1.23 2.51 10.03
N ILE A 172 -0.83 2.24 11.29
CA ILE A 172 -1.29 3.01 12.46
C ILE A 172 -0.13 3.82 13.00
N ARG A 173 -0.33 5.12 13.17
CA ARG A 173 0.68 6.02 13.72
C ARG A 173 0.23 6.61 15.04
N LYS A 174 1.21 6.88 15.91
CA LYS A 174 1.00 7.69 17.10
C LYS A 174 1.27 9.15 16.75
N GLU A 175 0.33 10.03 17.10
CA GLU A 175 0.41 11.47 16.95
C GLU A 175 0.20 12.13 18.32
N GLY A 176 1.27 12.67 18.89
CA GLY A 176 1.27 13.08 20.30
C GLY A 176 0.96 11.89 21.20
N ASN A 177 -0.17 11.97 21.92
CA ASN A 177 -0.66 10.91 22.81
C ASN A 177 -1.73 10.02 22.20
N GLN A 178 -2.19 10.31 20.98
CA GLN A 178 -3.29 9.62 20.33
C GLN A 178 -2.81 8.87 19.08
N PHE A 179 -3.72 8.19 18.40
CA PHE A 179 -3.45 7.33 17.25
C PHE A 179 -4.31 7.70 16.04
N ALA A 180 -3.75 7.56 14.85
CA ALA A 180 -4.46 7.72 13.59
C ALA A 180 -4.20 6.55 12.65
N GLY A 181 -5.22 6.19 11.87
CA GLY A 181 -5.10 5.22 10.79
C GLY A 181 -4.69 5.92 9.49
N TYR A 182 -3.73 5.34 8.78
CA TYR A 182 -3.20 5.84 7.52
C TYR A 182 -3.31 4.81 6.41
N MET A 183 -3.75 5.23 5.22
CA MET A 183 -3.78 4.41 4.01
C MET A 183 -2.98 5.10 2.91
N LEU A 184 -1.84 4.53 2.53
CA LEU A 184 -1.03 4.98 1.41
C LEU A 184 -1.39 4.17 0.16
N PHE A 185 -1.70 4.87 -0.93
CA PHE A 185 -1.81 4.32 -2.27
C PHE A 185 -0.52 4.63 -3.05
N LEU A 186 0.18 3.59 -3.48
CA LEU A 186 1.35 3.69 -4.36
C LEU A 186 1.01 3.07 -5.71
N PRO A 187 0.77 3.88 -6.75
CA PRO A 187 0.49 3.37 -8.08
C PRO A 187 1.73 2.72 -8.71
N SER A 188 1.46 1.83 -9.66
CA SER A 188 2.46 1.24 -10.55
C SER A 188 1.76 0.81 -11.83
N TYR A 189 2.55 0.45 -12.84
CA TYR A 189 2.02 -0.35 -13.92
C TYR A 189 1.58 -1.70 -13.36
N PHE A 190 0.37 -2.08 -13.69
CA PHE A 190 -0.18 -3.40 -13.39
C PHE A 190 0.49 -4.45 -14.27
N VAL A 191 0.72 -4.13 -15.55
CA VAL A 191 1.37 -5.00 -16.54
C VAL A 191 2.43 -4.22 -17.29
N ASP A 192 3.62 -4.80 -17.42
CA ASP A 192 4.68 -4.28 -18.28
C ASP A 192 4.36 -4.57 -19.76
N LYS A 193 4.84 -3.71 -20.67
CA LYS A 193 4.73 -3.92 -22.12
C LYS A 193 5.28 -5.28 -22.56
N SER A 194 6.29 -5.78 -21.84
CA SER A 194 6.97 -7.04 -22.16
C SER A 194 6.21 -8.30 -21.72
N VAL A 195 5.11 -8.17 -20.96
CA VAL A 195 4.36 -9.32 -20.46
C VAL A 195 3.30 -9.70 -21.49
N GLU A 196 3.46 -10.89 -22.08
CA GLU A 196 2.40 -11.49 -22.87
C GLU A 196 1.26 -11.93 -21.95
N LEU A 197 0.10 -11.34 -22.17
CA LEU A 197 -1.09 -11.66 -21.41
C LEU A 197 -1.71 -12.92 -22.02
N SER A 198 -1.61 -14.04 -21.31
CA SER A 198 -2.15 -15.33 -21.73
C SER A 198 -3.69 -15.34 -21.88
N ASN A 199 -4.37 -14.30 -21.39
CA ASN A 199 -5.81 -14.21 -21.34
C ASN A 199 -6.34 -12.98 -22.09
N LYS A 200 -6.96 -13.23 -23.25
CA LYS A 200 -7.71 -12.22 -24.03
C LYS A 200 -8.94 -11.66 -23.30
N ASN A 201 -9.31 -12.23 -22.15
CA ASN A 201 -10.46 -11.81 -21.33
C ASN A 201 -10.13 -10.76 -20.26
N LEU A 202 -9.02 -10.04 -20.39
CA LEU A 202 -8.77 -8.81 -19.62
C LEU A 202 -9.94 -7.84 -19.85
N PHE A 203 -10.85 -7.80 -18.88
CA PHE A 203 -12.14 -7.11 -18.98
C PHE A 203 -11.99 -5.70 -19.55
N VAL A 204 -12.68 -5.40 -20.64
CA VAL A 204 -12.78 -4.05 -21.19
C VAL A 204 -13.81 -3.29 -20.35
N MET A 205 -13.39 -2.56 -19.32
CA MET A 205 -14.30 -1.63 -18.65
C MET A 205 -14.42 -0.38 -19.51
N ASN A 206 -15.48 -0.30 -20.32
CA ASN A 206 -15.75 0.91 -21.10
C ASN A 206 -16.24 2.01 -20.16
N ALA A 207 -15.32 2.80 -19.62
CA ALA A 207 -15.68 3.87 -18.70
C ALA A 207 -16.44 5.02 -19.37
N ARG A 208 -16.48 5.12 -20.72
CA ARG A 208 -17.08 6.28 -21.41
C ARG A 208 -17.18 6.21 -22.94
N GLY A 209 -17.46 5.06 -23.55
CA GLY A 209 -17.69 4.96 -25.00
C GLY A 209 -16.43 5.09 -25.88
N LYS A 210 -15.22 5.12 -25.31
CA LYS A 210 -13.98 5.02 -26.11
C LYS A 210 -13.79 3.56 -26.51
N ASN A 211 -13.52 3.30 -27.79
CA ASN A 211 -13.30 1.95 -28.29
C ASN A 211 -11.92 1.45 -27.79
N ILE A 212 -11.85 1.01 -26.54
CA ILE A 212 -10.62 0.49 -25.90
C ILE A 212 -10.14 -0.82 -26.54
N LYS A 213 -10.93 -1.41 -27.45
CA LYS A 213 -10.59 -2.64 -28.16
C LYS A 213 -9.29 -2.52 -28.96
N ASP A 214 -8.96 -1.31 -29.42
CA ASP A 214 -7.80 -1.07 -30.27
C ASP A 214 -6.51 -0.82 -29.48
N MET A 215 -6.59 -0.69 -28.14
CA MET A 215 -5.40 -0.54 -27.30
C MET A 215 -4.67 -1.87 -27.13
N PRO A 216 -3.32 -1.88 -27.08
CA PRO A 216 -2.55 -3.04 -26.67
C PRO A 216 -2.97 -3.56 -25.30
N ASP A 217 -2.90 -4.88 -25.10
CA ASP A 217 -3.41 -5.58 -23.91
C ASP A 217 -2.86 -5.03 -22.59
N HIS A 218 -1.56 -4.73 -22.52
CA HIS A 218 -0.91 -4.15 -21.34
C HIS A 218 -1.46 -2.74 -21.01
N GLN A 219 -1.76 -1.92 -22.03
CA GLN A 219 -2.32 -0.58 -21.82
C GLN A 219 -3.75 -0.67 -21.29
N ARG A 220 -4.55 -1.60 -21.81
CA ARG A 220 -5.90 -1.87 -21.28
C ARG A 220 -5.85 -2.34 -19.83
N ALA A 221 -4.95 -3.25 -19.50
CA ALA A 221 -4.77 -3.77 -18.15
C ALA A 221 -4.38 -2.66 -17.16
N ASN A 222 -3.42 -1.81 -17.53
CA ASN A 222 -3.03 -0.63 -16.74
C ASN A 222 -4.19 0.36 -16.60
N HIS A 223 -4.92 0.65 -17.69
CA HIS A 223 -6.08 1.52 -17.65
C HIS A 223 -7.15 1.02 -16.66
N ASN A 224 -7.50 -0.28 -16.72
CA ASN A 224 -8.44 -0.88 -15.79
C ASN A 224 -7.94 -0.86 -14.34
N PHE A 225 -6.65 -1.10 -14.12
CA PHE A 225 -6.05 -1.00 -12.79
C PHE A 225 -6.26 0.39 -12.19
N HIS A 226 -5.99 1.45 -12.95
CA HIS A 226 -6.24 2.82 -12.50
C HIS A 226 -7.72 3.09 -12.25
N LEU A 227 -8.60 2.66 -13.16
CA LEU A 227 -10.05 2.84 -12.99
C LEU A 227 -10.54 2.19 -11.70
N VAL A 228 -10.15 0.94 -11.44
CA VAL A 228 -10.59 0.20 -10.25
C VAL A 228 -9.95 0.77 -8.98
N CYS A 229 -8.68 1.19 -9.01
CA CYS A 229 -8.04 1.83 -7.86
C CYS A 229 -8.69 3.19 -7.55
N ASN A 230 -9.01 3.99 -8.56
CA ASN A 230 -9.70 5.27 -8.37
C ASN A 230 -11.12 5.06 -7.83
N GLU A 231 -11.86 4.08 -8.36
CA GLU A 231 -13.17 3.70 -7.83
C GLU A 231 -13.08 3.26 -6.36
N PHE A 232 -12.05 2.49 -6.01
CA PHE A 232 -11.80 2.10 -4.62
C PHE A 232 -11.52 3.32 -3.73
N ILE A 233 -10.67 4.24 -4.19
CA ILE A 233 -10.32 5.47 -3.46
C ILE A 233 -11.56 6.34 -3.25
N GLU A 234 -12.38 6.53 -4.28
CA GLU A 234 -13.63 7.31 -4.18
C GLU A 234 -14.60 6.71 -3.16
N LYS A 235 -14.71 5.37 -3.12
CA LYS A 235 -15.52 4.64 -2.15
C LYS A 235 -14.95 4.73 -0.73
N ALA A 236 -13.62 4.66 -0.58
CA ALA A 236 -12.95 4.82 0.71
C ALA A 236 -13.07 6.24 1.27
N LEU A 237 -13.10 7.24 0.40
CA LEU A 237 -13.22 8.65 0.78
C LEU A 237 -14.65 9.08 1.12
N ASN A 238 -15.65 8.19 0.98
CA ASN A 238 -17.09 8.49 0.97
C ASN A 238 -17.45 9.86 1.58
N LYS A 239 -17.57 10.87 0.72
CA LYS A 239 -17.68 12.28 1.12
C LYS A 239 -18.90 12.56 2.02
N LYS A 240 -19.93 11.70 1.97
CA LYS A 240 -21.14 11.83 2.79
C LYS A 240 -20.92 11.36 4.23
N GLU A 241 -20.07 10.37 4.45
CA GLU A 241 -19.87 9.73 5.77
C GLU A 241 -18.65 10.27 6.52
N LYS A 242 -17.83 11.13 5.87
CA LYS A 242 -16.71 11.82 6.50
C LYS A 242 -15.69 10.86 7.16
N GLU A 243 -15.41 9.70 6.56
CA GLU A 243 -14.55 8.68 7.19
C GLU A 243 -13.04 9.00 7.05
N PHE A 244 -12.59 9.55 5.92
CA PHE A 244 -11.18 9.86 5.65
C PHE A 244 -10.94 11.29 5.16
N LEU A 245 -9.69 11.75 5.29
CA LEU A 245 -9.14 12.95 4.66
C LEU A 245 -7.94 12.55 3.79
N GLU A 246 -7.86 13.12 2.58
CA GLU A 246 -6.65 13.04 1.76
C GLU A 246 -5.66 14.10 2.27
N GLU A 247 -4.44 13.69 2.61
CA GLU A 247 -3.37 14.62 2.93
C GLU A 247 -2.85 15.24 1.62
N VAL A 248 -2.93 16.57 1.53
CA VAL A 248 -2.47 17.38 0.39
C VAL A 248 -1.00 17.73 0.56
#